data_AF-D6PDT4-F1
#
_entry.id   AF-D6PDT4-F1
#
_cell.length_a   1.000
_cell.length_b   1.000
_cell.length_c   1.000
_cell.angle_alpha   90.00
_cell.angle_beta   90.00
_cell.angle_gamma   90.00
#
_symmetry.space_group_name_H-M   'P 1'
#
loop_
_entity.id
_entity.type
_entity.pdbx_description
1 polymer ?
#
loop_
_entity_poly.entity_id
_entity_poly.type
_entity_poly.pdbx_seq_one_letter_code
_entity_poly.pdbx_strand_id
1 'polypeptide(L)'
;MFKADYANVQPHSGASANAAVFLALLNAGDKILGMSLDHGGHLTHGSKVNFSGKIYESYSYGIDPETGDIDYAQVESLAKEHKPKLIICGFSAFSGILDWARFKEIANSVGALLLADISHVSGLVAAGLYPNPFPHADVVTTTTHKTLVGPRGGLILAGPDENLQKNSIQHYFLDLKGVL
;
A
#
# COMPACT_ATOMS: atom_id res chain seq x y z
N MET A 1 -15.39 10.78 0.19
CA MET A 1 -14.35 10.61 1.25
C MET A 1 -12.96 10.51 0.65
N PHE A 2 -12.61 9.42 -0.05
CA PHE A 2 -11.25 9.23 -0.57
C PHE A 2 -11.04 9.59 -2.04
N LYS A 3 -12.07 10.05 -2.77
CA LYS A 3 -12.00 10.27 -4.23
C LYS A 3 -11.59 9.01 -5.03
N ALA A 4 -12.02 7.85 -4.54
CA ALA A 4 -11.85 6.56 -5.21
C ALA A 4 -13.06 6.28 -6.10
N ASP A 5 -12.84 5.60 -7.22
CA ASP A 5 -13.90 5.20 -8.15
C ASP A 5 -14.43 3.79 -7.85
N TYR A 6 -13.62 2.95 -7.19
CA TYR A 6 -14.00 1.62 -6.73
C TYR A 6 -13.64 1.40 -5.26
N ALA A 7 -14.47 0.64 -4.55
CA ALA A 7 -14.21 0.21 -3.19
C ALA A 7 -14.67 -1.24 -2.94
N ASN A 8 -13.77 -2.06 -2.42
CA ASN A 8 -14.10 -3.34 -1.79
C ASN A 8 -14.09 -3.17 -0.27
N VAL A 9 -15.25 -3.44 0.34
CA VAL A 9 -15.55 -3.25 1.76
C VAL A 9 -15.58 -4.56 2.57
N GLN A 10 -15.21 -5.68 1.96
CA GLN A 10 -15.24 -7.01 2.58
C GLN A 10 -14.04 -7.39 3.46
N PRO A 11 -12.83 -6.80 3.34
CA PRO A 11 -11.71 -7.20 4.20
C PRO A 11 -12.02 -7.06 5.69
N HIS A 12 -11.75 -8.13 6.46
CA HIS A 12 -11.96 -8.15 7.91
C HIS A 12 -11.03 -7.20 8.69
N SER A 13 -9.90 -6.79 8.10
CA SER A 13 -8.90 -5.91 8.70
C SER A 13 -8.03 -5.26 7.62
N GLY A 14 -7.17 -4.31 8.03
CA GLY A 14 -6.15 -3.75 7.12
C GLY A 14 -5.11 -4.79 6.69
N ALA A 15 -4.74 -5.73 7.56
CA ALA A 15 -3.81 -6.78 7.21
C ALA A 15 -4.37 -7.73 6.14
N SER A 16 -5.65 -8.08 6.24
CA SER A 16 -6.32 -8.90 5.21
C SER A 16 -6.58 -8.10 3.93
N ALA A 17 -6.75 -6.77 4.00
CA ALA A 17 -6.81 -5.91 2.83
C ALA A 17 -5.48 -5.93 2.05
N ASN A 18 -4.33 -5.74 2.74
CA ASN A 18 -3.02 -5.84 2.10
C ASN A 18 -2.79 -7.25 1.53
N ALA A 19 -3.10 -8.30 2.28
CA ALA A 19 -2.94 -9.67 1.81
C ALA A 19 -3.72 -9.95 0.51
N ALA A 20 -4.96 -9.48 0.42
CA ALA A 20 -5.76 -9.66 -0.78
C ALA A 20 -5.22 -8.86 -1.98
N VAL A 21 -4.72 -7.64 -1.76
CA VAL A 21 -4.05 -6.87 -2.84
C VAL A 21 -2.84 -7.62 -3.36
N PHE A 22 -2.01 -8.18 -2.47
CA PHE A 22 -0.81 -8.91 -2.86
C PHE A 22 -1.19 -10.18 -3.64
N LEU A 23 -2.15 -10.96 -3.15
CA LEU A 23 -2.61 -12.18 -3.81
C LEU A 23 -3.28 -11.92 -5.17
N ALA A 24 -3.91 -10.76 -5.35
CA ALA A 24 -4.54 -10.38 -6.61
C ALA A 24 -3.55 -9.86 -7.66
N LEU A 25 -2.41 -9.29 -7.24
CA LEU A 25 -1.51 -8.54 -8.13
C LEU A 25 -0.13 -9.17 -8.29
N LEU A 26 0.26 -10.08 -7.40
CA LEU A 26 1.59 -10.65 -7.32
C LEU A 26 1.56 -12.18 -7.35
N ASN A 27 2.66 -12.76 -7.82
CA ASN A 27 2.98 -14.17 -7.67
C ASN A 27 3.94 -14.37 -6.49
N ALA A 28 3.98 -15.59 -5.94
CA ALA A 28 4.99 -15.95 -4.95
C ALA A 28 6.41 -15.73 -5.52
N GLY A 29 7.30 -15.15 -4.71
CA GLY A 29 8.64 -14.77 -5.12
C GLY A 29 8.75 -13.42 -5.85
N ASP A 30 7.63 -12.78 -6.22
CA ASP A 30 7.70 -11.41 -6.74
C ASP A 30 8.32 -10.46 -5.71
N LYS A 31 9.02 -9.44 -6.21
CA LYS A 31 9.75 -8.49 -5.37
C LYS A 31 8.85 -7.35 -4.89
N ILE A 32 8.98 -6.99 -3.62
CA ILE A 32 8.26 -5.87 -3.02
C ILE A 32 9.22 -4.93 -2.30
N LEU A 33 8.88 -3.64 -2.27
CA LEU A 33 9.65 -2.61 -1.58
C LEU A 33 8.74 -1.83 -0.62
N GLY A 34 9.00 -1.94 0.69
CA GLY A 34 8.19 -1.28 1.72
C GLY A 34 9.04 -0.51 2.74
N MET A 35 8.40 0.25 3.61
CA MET A 35 9.11 0.95 4.68
C MET A 35 9.58 -0.06 5.73
N SER A 36 10.82 0.09 6.19
CA SER A 36 11.38 -0.77 7.23
C SER A 36 10.64 -0.62 8.57
N LEU A 37 10.54 -1.70 9.34
CA LEU A 37 9.83 -1.72 10.64
C LEU A 37 10.47 -0.80 11.68
N ASP A 38 11.80 -0.80 11.75
CA ASP A 38 12.60 0.04 12.65
C ASP A 38 12.46 1.54 12.33
N HIS A 39 12.10 1.87 11.10
CA HIS A 39 11.86 3.24 10.67
C HIS A 39 10.37 3.63 10.62
N GLY A 40 9.47 2.74 11.04
CA GLY A 40 8.04 3.06 11.22
C GLY A 40 7.09 2.39 10.23
N GLY A 41 7.56 1.45 9.41
CA GLY A 41 6.73 0.62 8.53
C GLY A 41 5.76 -0.30 9.29
N HIS A 42 4.96 -1.07 8.55
CA HIS A 42 4.03 -2.05 9.12
C HIS A 42 4.47 -3.49 8.80
N LEU A 43 4.07 -4.46 9.64
CA LEU A 43 4.45 -5.87 9.47
C LEU A 43 4.10 -6.44 8.09
N THR A 44 3.00 -5.99 7.51
CA THR A 44 2.52 -6.44 6.19
C THR A 44 3.23 -5.78 5.00
N HIS A 45 4.23 -4.93 5.24
CA HIS A 45 5.00 -4.23 4.21
C HIS A 45 6.31 -4.94 3.85
N GLY A 46 6.40 -6.26 4.09
CA GLY A 46 7.57 -7.07 3.73
C GLY A 46 8.37 -7.62 4.92
N SER A 47 7.84 -7.58 6.14
CA SER A 47 8.53 -8.20 7.28
C SER A 47 8.71 -9.70 7.10
N LYS A 48 9.94 -10.22 7.32
CA LYS A 48 10.29 -11.65 7.18
C LYS A 48 9.45 -12.60 8.06
N VAL A 49 8.85 -12.10 9.13
CA VAL A 49 7.99 -12.90 10.02
C VAL A 49 6.52 -12.90 9.60
N ASN A 50 6.13 -12.01 8.68
CA ASN A 50 4.77 -11.86 8.17
C ASN A 50 4.57 -12.63 6.84
N PHE A 51 3.31 -12.84 6.41
CA PHE A 51 3.02 -13.45 5.09
C PHE A 51 3.76 -12.70 3.98
N SER A 52 3.82 -11.36 4.06
CA SER A 52 4.42 -10.52 3.04
C SER A 52 5.92 -10.82 2.84
N GLY A 53 6.68 -11.06 3.91
CA GLY A 53 8.10 -11.41 3.78
C GLY A 53 8.39 -12.91 3.69
N LYS A 54 7.39 -13.77 3.96
CA LYS A 54 7.52 -15.23 3.78
C LYS A 54 7.25 -15.66 2.34
N ILE A 55 6.32 -14.99 1.65
CA ILE A 55 5.84 -15.37 0.32
C ILE A 55 6.55 -14.57 -0.79
N TYR A 56 6.92 -13.32 -0.51
CA TYR A 56 7.49 -12.40 -1.49
C TYR A 56 8.92 -12.00 -1.12
N GLU A 57 9.72 -11.68 -2.12
CA GLU A 57 11.10 -11.22 -1.91
C GLU A 57 11.07 -9.74 -1.51
N SER A 58 11.33 -9.47 -0.23
CA SER A 58 11.08 -8.14 0.37
C SER A 58 12.36 -7.33 0.55
N TYR A 59 12.31 -6.08 0.13
CA TYR A 59 13.32 -5.05 0.34
C TYR A 59 12.72 -3.88 1.13
N SER A 60 13.56 -3.13 1.83
CA SER A 60 13.11 -2.06 2.72
C SER A 60 13.81 -0.74 2.46
N TYR A 61 13.04 0.35 2.42
CA TYR A 61 13.55 1.72 2.50
C TYR A 61 13.33 2.31 3.90
N GLY A 62 14.01 3.42 4.18
CA GLY A 62 14.02 4.08 5.48
C GLY A 62 13.76 5.58 5.42
N ILE A 63 14.12 6.21 6.54
CA ILE A 63 14.17 7.67 6.69
C ILE A 63 15.62 8.14 6.57
N ASP A 64 15.79 9.40 6.17
CA ASP A 64 17.05 10.12 6.30
C ASP A 64 17.26 10.43 7.81
N PRO A 65 18.39 10.02 8.41
CA PRO A 65 18.60 10.14 9.85
C PRO A 65 18.82 11.58 10.33
N GLU A 66 19.19 12.50 9.43
CA GLU A 66 19.42 13.91 9.76
C GLU A 66 18.10 14.69 9.74
N THR A 67 17.23 14.40 8.76
CA THR A 67 15.95 15.12 8.60
C THR A 67 14.78 14.43 9.32
N GLY A 68 14.85 13.11 9.50
CA GLY A 68 13.76 12.29 10.02
C GLY A 68 12.63 12.03 9.01
N ASP A 69 12.76 12.49 7.77
CA ASP A 69 11.79 12.28 6.68
C ASP A 69 12.15 11.07 5.82
N ILE A 70 11.23 10.61 4.96
CA ILE A 70 11.49 9.51 4.02
C ILE A 70 12.69 9.85 3.12
N ASP A 71 13.66 8.93 3.02
CA ASP A 71 14.77 9.06 2.07
C ASP A 71 14.31 8.62 0.67
N TYR A 72 13.70 9.54 -0.08
CA TYR A 72 13.22 9.26 -1.43
C TYR A 72 14.35 8.93 -2.43
N ALA A 73 15.58 9.36 -2.16
CA ALA A 73 16.73 9.00 -2.99
C ALA A 73 17.08 7.51 -2.78
N GLN A 74 17.04 7.04 -1.55
CA GLN A 74 17.17 5.61 -1.23
C GLN A 74 16.01 4.80 -1.82
N VAL A 75 14.76 5.27 -1.71
CA VAL A 75 13.61 4.59 -2.34
C VAL A 75 13.85 4.41 -3.84
N GLU A 76 14.32 5.46 -4.54
CA GLU A 76 14.60 5.41 -5.97
C GLU A 76 15.77 4.46 -6.30
N SER A 77 16.85 4.52 -5.52
CA SER A 77 18.01 3.63 -5.71
C SER A 77 17.62 2.15 -5.57
N LEU A 78 16.91 1.80 -4.48
CA LEU A 78 16.45 0.45 -4.21
C LEU A 78 15.44 -0.03 -5.26
N ALA A 79 14.55 0.84 -5.71
CA ALA A 79 13.61 0.52 -6.78
C ALA A 79 14.35 0.16 -8.07
N LYS A 80 15.36 0.94 -8.49
CA LYS A 80 16.17 0.68 -9.69
C LYS A 80 17.01 -0.59 -9.57
N GLU A 81 17.58 -0.83 -8.40
CA GLU A 81 18.41 -2.00 -8.12
C GLU A 81 17.60 -3.29 -8.15
N HIS A 82 16.49 -3.33 -7.41
CA HIS A 82 15.75 -4.56 -7.19
C HIS A 82 14.61 -4.78 -8.19
N LYS A 83 14.11 -3.70 -8.82
CA LYS A 83 12.96 -3.70 -9.75
C LYS A 83 11.73 -4.40 -9.14
N PRO A 84 11.21 -3.90 -8.01
CA PRO A 84 10.05 -4.51 -7.36
C PRO A 84 8.83 -4.47 -8.28
N LYS A 85 7.93 -5.44 -8.14
CA LYS A 85 6.59 -5.42 -8.76
C LYS A 85 5.63 -4.48 -8.02
N LEU A 86 5.83 -4.31 -6.72
CA LEU A 86 4.99 -3.46 -5.87
C LEU A 86 5.86 -2.62 -4.93
N ILE A 87 5.62 -1.31 -4.93
CA ILE A 87 6.13 -0.38 -3.93
C ILE A 87 4.98 -0.06 -2.97
N ILE A 88 5.22 -0.20 -1.66
CA ILE A 88 4.26 0.10 -0.61
C ILE A 88 4.66 1.43 0.06
N CYS A 89 3.77 2.41 0.02
CA CYS A 89 3.92 3.69 0.72
C CYS A 89 2.86 3.82 1.83
N GLY A 90 3.31 3.76 3.08
CA GLY A 90 2.44 3.76 4.24
C GLY A 90 3.22 3.38 5.49
N PHE A 91 2.70 3.73 6.66
CA PHE A 91 3.44 3.62 7.90
C PHE A 91 2.52 3.35 9.10
N SER A 92 3.14 2.84 10.15
CA SER A 92 2.56 2.71 11.49
C SER A 92 3.06 3.81 12.43
N ALA A 93 4.33 4.21 12.29
CA ALA A 93 5.02 5.09 13.23
C ALA A 93 5.97 6.06 12.48
N PHE A 94 5.38 6.97 11.70
CA PHE A 94 6.05 8.08 11.04
C PHE A 94 5.16 9.32 11.19
N SER A 95 5.76 10.50 11.39
CA SER A 95 5.04 11.75 11.67
C SER A 95 4.92 12.69 10.47
N GLY A 96 5.70 12.44 9.41
CA GLY A 96 5.75 13.31 8.24
C GLY A 96 4.60 13.13 7.25
N ILE A 97 4.67 13.92 6.19
CA ILE A 97 3.71 13.87 5.07
C ILE A 97 4.35 13.08 3.93
N LEU A 98 3.68 12.04 3.46
CA LEU A 98 4.15 11.27 2.32
C LEU A 98 3.91 12.02 1.00
N ASP A 99 4.94 12.07 0.18
CA ASP A 99 4.89 12.59 -1.18
C ASP A 99 4.48 11.46 -2.14
N TRP A 100 3.17 11.32 -2.31
CA TRP A 100 2.58 10.31 -3.17
C TRP A 100 3.01 10.45 -4.64
N ALA A 101 3.20 11.69 -5.10
CA ALA A 101 3.63 11.97 -6.47
C ALA A 101 5.04 11.44 -6.69
N ARG A 102 5.95 11.72 -5.75
CA ARG A 102 7.33 11.23 -5.80
C ARG A 102 7.41 9.70 -5.78
N PHE A 103 6.63 9.05 -4.92
CA PHE A 103 6.53 7.58 -4.94
C PHE A 103 6.03 7.05 -6.29
N LYS A 104 5.04 7.70 -6.91
CA LYS A 104 4.50 7.27 -8.20
C LYS A 104 5.50 7.46 -9.34
N GLU A 105 6.26 8.55 -9.35
CA GLU A 105 7.37 8.73 -10.30
C GLU A 105 8.38 7.57 -10.21
N ILE A 106 8.79 7.22 -8.98
CA ILE A 106 9.73 6.13 -8.75
C ILE A 106 9.14 4.80 -9.22
N ALA A 107 7.90 4.48 -8.83
CA ALA A 107 7.22 3.26 -9.23
C ALA A 107 7.13 3.14 -10.77
N ASN A 108 6.70 4.21 -11.45
CA ASN A 108 6.61 4.25 -12.91
C ASN A 108 7.98 4.06 -13.58
N SER A 109 9.06 4.61 -13.00
CA SER A 109 10.42 4.51 -13.56
C SER A 109 10.94 3.07 -13.66
N VAL A 110 10.40 2.15 -12.86
CA VAL A 110 10.78 0.72 -12.84
C VAL A 110 9.62 -0.21 -13.22
N GLY A 111 8.47 0.34 -13.62
CA GLY A 111 7.28 -0.44 -13.99
C GLY A 111 6.61 -1.15 -12.81
N ALA A 112 6.75 -0.63 -11.60
CA ALA A 112 6.11 -1.13 -10.39
C ALA A 112 4.70 -0.52 -10.20
N LEU A 113 3.84 -1.25 -9.51
CA LEU A 113 2.59 -0.71 -8.95
C LEU A 113 2.89 0.04 -7.65
N LEU A 114 2.05 1.03 -7.33
CA LEU A 114 2.09 1.77 -6.08
C LEU A 114 0.86 1.44 -5.22
N LEU A 115 1.12 0.84 -4.05
CA LEU A 115 0.12 0.62 -3.01
C LEU A 115 0.29 1.65 -1.89
N ALA A 116 -0.72 2.49 -1.67
CA ALA A 116 -0.76 3.37 -0.51
C ALA A 116 -1.55 2.74 0.64
N ASP A 117 -0.89 2.43 1.76
CA ASP A 117 -1.54 1.98 3.00
C ASP A 117 -1.77 3.18 3.93
N ILE A 118 -2.96 3.76 3.85
CA ILE A 118 -3.32 4.99 4.59
C ILE A 118 -3.92 4.68 5.97
N SER A 119 -3.76 3.47 6.50
CA SER A 119 -4.45 3.01 7.71
C SER A 119 -4.39 4.00 8.89
N HIS A 120 -3.22 4.59 9.15
CA HIS A 120 -3.02 5.52 10.28
C HIS A 120 -3.54 6.94 10.00
N VAL A 121 -3.58 7.36 8.74
CA VAL A 121 -3.97 8.74 8.34
C VAL A 121 -5.32 8.81 7.64
N SER A 122 -6.03 7.69 7.51
CA SER A 122 -7.30 7.59 6.76
C SER A 122 -8.36 8.60 7.18
N GLY A 123 -8.53 8.86 8.47
CA GLY A 123 -9.45 9.91 8.94
C GLY A 123 -9.00 11.33 8.55
N LEU A 124 -7.68 11.58 8.58
CA LEU A 124 -7.12 12.87 8.18
C LEU A 124 -7.25 13.08 6.67
N VAL A 125 -7.03 12.04 5.86
CA VAL A 125 -7.28 12.06 4.42
C VAL A 125 -8.76 12.33 4.14
N ALA A 126 -9.67 11.62 4.83
CA ALA A 126 -11.11 11.80 4.71
C ALA A 126 -11.56 13.24 5.04
N ALA A 127 -10.93 13.87 6.03
CA ALA A 127 -11.18 15.24 6.46
C ALA A 127 -10.46 16.31 5.60
N GLY A 128 -9.61 15.92 4.64
CA GLY A 128 -8.82 16.85 3.85
C GLY A 128 -7.65 17.49 4.59
N LEU A 129 -7.23 16.91 5.73
CA LEU A 129 -6.12 17.38 6.57
C LEU A 129 -4.79 16.68 6.27
N TYR A 130 -4.83 15.60 5.49
CA TYR A 130 -3.65 14.91 4.97
C TYR A 130 -3.80 14.71 3.46
N PRO A 131 -2.72 14.80 2.65
CA PRO A 131 -2.83 14.65 1.21
C PRO A 131 -3.52 13.37 0.79
N ASN A 132 -4.41 13.48 -0.19
CA ASN A 132 -5.10 12.32 -0.74
C ASN A 132 -4.14 11.51 -1.62
N PRO A 133 -4.04 10.18 -1.46
CA PRO A 133 -3.16 9.34 -2.29
C PRO A 133 -3.59 9.28 -3.76
N PHE A 134 -4.86 9.53 -4.08
CA PHE A 134 -5.31 9.67 -5.47
C PHE A 134 -5.03 11.09 -6.00
N PRO A 135 -4.55 11.23 -7.25
CA PRO A 135 -4.54 10.21 -8.32
C PRO A 135 -3.24 9.38 -8.43
N HIS A 136 -2.32 9.46 -7.47
CA HIS A 136 -0.98 8.89 -7.61
C HIS A 136 -0.91 7.39 -7.32
N ALA A 137 -1.62 6.91 -6.31
CA ALA A 137 -1.65 5.49 -5.95
C ALA A 137 -2.49 4.68 -6.95
N ASP A 138 -1.99 3.51 -7.33
CA ASP A 138 -2.73 2.55 -8.16
C ASP A 138 -3.81 1.85 -7.32
N VAL A 139 -3.45 1.48 -6.08
CA VAL A 139 -4.34 0.87 -5.10
C VAL A 139 -4.12 1.55 -3.75
N VAL A 140 -5.21 1.73 -3.00
CA VAL A 140 -5.16 2.24 -1.62
C VAL A 140 -5.79 1.22 -0.70
N THR A 141 -5.10 0.87 0.39
CA THR A 141 -5.66 0.08 1.49
C THR A 141 -5.78 0.91 2.75
N THR A 142 -6.75 0.57 3.59
CA THR A 142 -6.86 1.18 4.91
C THR A 142 -7.61 0.31 5.90
N THR A 143 -7.29 0.46 7.19
CA THR A 143 -8.20 0.10 8.28
C THR A 143 -9.34 1.10 8.43
N THR A 144 -10.47 0.66 8.98
CA THR A 144 -11.61 1.54 9.30
C THR A 144 -11.64 2.06 10.74
N HIS A 145 -10.88 1.48 11.66
CA HIS A 145 -11.02 1.72 13.11
C HIS A 145 -10.04 2.72 13.73
N LYS A 146 -9.04 3.20 12.98
CA LYS A 146 -8.04 4.15 13.49
C LYS A 146 -8.58 5.57 13.43
N THR A 147 -7.89 6.48 12.74
CA THR A 147 -8.31 7.86 12.58
C THR A 147 -9.65 8.01 11.86
N LEU A 148 -10.11 6.98 11.13
CA LEU A 148 -11.44 6.94 10.51
C LEU A 148 -12.60 6.64 11.49
N VAL A 149 -12.30 6.21 12.72
CA VAL A 149 -13.26 6.06 13.83
C VAL A 149 -14.46 5.12 13.56
N GLY A 150 -14.28 4.12 12.69
CA GLY A 150 -15.26 3.07 12.42
C GLY A 150 -15.04 1.78 13.23
N PRO A 151 -15.80 0.71 12.95
CA PRO A 151 -15.55 -0.61 13.52
C PRO A 151 -14.25 -1.21 12.96
N ARG A 152 -13.76 -2.32 13.56
CA ARG A 152 -12.65 -3.08 12.98
C ARG A 152 -13.05 -3.67 11.63
N GLY A 153 -12.30 -3.30 10.60
CA GLY A 153 -12.49 -3.70 9.22
C GLY A 153 -11.34 -3.16 8.36
N GLY A 154 -11.37 -3.48 7.07
CA GLY A 154 -10.44 -2.97 6.07
C GLY A 154 -11.14 -2.62 4.76
N LEU A 155 -10.53 -1.72 4.00
CA LEU A 155 -10.97 -1.29 2.68
C LEU A 155 -9.85 -1.49 1.67
N ILE A 156 -10.22 -1.84 0.44
CA ILE A 156 -9.37 -1.75 -0.75
C ILE A 156 -10.05 -0.79 -1.71
N LEU A 157 -9.35 0.25 -2.13
CA LEU A 157 -9.85 1.30 -3.00
C LEU A 157 -8.97 1.36 -4.25
N ALA A 158 -9.57 1.69 -5.39
CA ALA A 158 -8.84 1.88 -6.65
C ALA A 158 -9.30 3.17 -7.35
N GLY A 159 -8.36 3.77 -8.09
CA GLY A 159 -8.61 4.93 -8.95
C GLY A 159 -9.32 4.54 -10.25
N PRO A 160 -9.35 5.43 -11.26
CA PRO A 160 -10.19 5.26 -12.45
C PRO A 160 -9.72 4.20 -13.45
N ASP A 161 -8.55 3.57 -13.25
CA ASP A 161 -8.06 2.54 -14.15
C ASP A 161 -8.95 1.28 -14.09
N GLU A 162 -9.87 1.18 -15.05
CA GLU A 162 -10.81 0.07 -15.15
C GLU A 162 -10.13 -1.31 -15.27
N ASN A 163 -8.91 -1.38 -15.80
CA ASN A 163 -8.20 -2.66 -15.91
C ASN A 163 -7.79 -3.18 -14.53
N LEU A 164 -7.30 -2.30 -13.65
CA LEU A 164 -6.99 -2.64 -12.26
C LEU A 164 -8.25 -3.01 -11.47
N GLN A 165 -9.37 -2.32 -11.74
CA GLN A 165 -10.66 -2.61 -11.11
C GLN A 165 -11.17 -3.99 -11.51
N LYS A 166 -11.37 -4.25 -12.81
CA LYS A 166 -12.09 -5.42 -13.33
C LYS A 166 -11.26 -6.70 -13.32
N ASN A 167 -9.98 -6.62 -13.73
CA ASN A 167 -9.20 -7.82 -14.06
C ASN A 167 -8.39 -8.40 -12.90
N SER A 168 -8.16 -7.62 -11.84
CA SER A 168 -7.26 -8.04 -10.75
C SER A 168 -7.97 -8.07 -9.41
N ILE A 169 -8.45 -6.90 -8.95
CA ILE A 169 -9.07 -6.80 -7.62
C ILE A 169 -10.46 -7.41 -7.66
N GLN A 170 -11.35 -6.94 -8.54
CA GLN A 170 -12.73 -7.43 -8.58
C GLN A 170 -12.83 -8.93 -8.92
N HIS A 171 -12.00 -9.43 -9.86
CA HIS A 171 -12.03 -10.84 -10.27
C HIS A 171 -11.60 -11.78 -9.14
N TYR A 172 -10.51 -11.46 -8.42
CA TYR A 172 -10.06 -12.23 -7.25
C TYR A 172 -11.16 -12.34 -6.17
N PHE A 173 -11.95 -11.27 -5.98
CA PHE A 173 -13.01 -11.26 -4.98
C PHE A 173 -14.36 -11.84 -5.44
N LEU A 174 -14.62 -11.91 -6.75
CA LEU A 174 -15.80 -12.60 -7.28
C LEU A 174 -15.58 -14.12 -7.34
N ASP A 175 -14.37 -14.58 -7.69
CA ASP A 175 -14.07 -16.01 -7.77
C ASP A 175 -14.09 -16.71 -6.40
N LEU A 176 -13.73 -15.99 -5.33
CA LEU A 176 -13.84 -16.50 -3.94
C LEU A 176 -15.30 -16.69 -3.46
N LYS A 177 -16.29 -16.08 -4.12
CA LYS A 177 -17.72 -16.29 -3.80
C LYS A 177 -18.30 -17.55 -4.44
N GLY A 178 -17.59 -18.20 -5.37
CA GLY A 178 -18.03 -19.44 -6.00
C GLY A 178 -17.78 -20.71 -5.19
N VAL A 179 -17.21 -20.58 -3.98
CA VAL A 179 -16.77 -21.71 -3.12
C VAL A 179 -17.47 -21.71 -1.74
N LEU A 180 -18.54 -20.93 -1.56
CA LEU A 180 -19.39 -20.96 -0.36
C LEU A 180 -20.86 -21.15 -0.72
#